data_AF-A0A1U8YIC8-F1
#
_entry.id   AF-A0A1U8YIC8-F1
#
_cell.length_a   1.000
_cell.length_b   1.000
_cell.length_c   1.000
_cell.angle_alpha   90.00
_cell.angle_beta   90.00
_cell.angle_gamma   90.00
#
_symmetry.space_group_name_H-M   'P 1'
#
loop_
_entity.id
_entity.type
_entity.pdbx_description
1 polymer ?
#
loop_
_entity_poly.entity_id
_entity_poly.type
_entity_poly.pdbx_seq_one_letter_code
_entity_poly.pdbx_strand_id
1 'polypeptide(L)'
;PYLEEKLKSAFEKGDSQKIIVYIQALGNTAHPRLLKTFEPYLEGKKSASRFQRLLMVASLYQMTRVHPTTARAVLYRIYKNPGEAPELRVAALHLLANTNPPAAMLQRIAQQTNWEQSKQVISGTQSFI
;
A
#
# COMPACT_ATOMS: atom_id res chain seq x y z
N PRO A 1 2.65 4.82 -19.69
CA PRO A 1 2.91 3.52 -20.37
C PRO A 1 1.62 2.73 -20.51
N TYR A 2 1.54 1.77 -21.43
CA TYR A 2 0.30 1.08 -21.83
C TYR A 2 -0.60 0.62 -20.67
N LEU A 3 -0.06 -0.07 -19.66
CA LEU A 3 -0.86 -0.57 -18.52
C LEU A 3 -1.46 0.56 -17.65
N GLU A 4 -0.75 1.68 -17.50
CA GLU A 4 -1.24 2.86 -16.77
C GLU A 4 -2.41 3.52 -17.52
N GLU A 5 -2.32 3.63 -18.85
CA GLU A 5 -3.41 4.14 -19.68
C GLU A 5 -4.64 3.21 -19.62
N LYS A 6 -4.41 1.89 -19.62
CA LYS A 6 -5.48 0.91 -19.47
C LYS A 6 -6.15 0.97 -18.10
N LEU A 7 -5.37 1.12 -17.02
CA LEU A 7 -5.92 1.33 -15.67
C LEU A 7 -6.77 2.60 -15.63
N LYS A 8 -6.26 3.72 -16.16
CA LYS A 8 -6.98 4.98 -16.23
C LYS A 8 -8.31 4.84 -16.97
N SER A 9 -8.29 4.22 -18.16
CA SER A 9 -9.49 3.97 -18.96
C SER A 9 -10.50 3.07 -18.24
N ALA A 10 -10.02 2.07 -17.47
CA ALA A 10 -10.91 1.21 -16.69
C ALA A 10 -11.62 1.98 -15.56
N PHE A 11 -10.92 2.89 -14.88
CA PHE A 11 -11.52 3.81 -13.91
C PHE A 11 -12.54 4.76 -14.54
N GLU A 12 -12.21 5.37 -15.68
CA GLU A 12 -13.12 6.25 -16.42
C GLU A 12 -14.41 5.54 -16.85
N LYS A 13 -14.33 4.24 -17.18
CA LYS A 13 -15.47 3.42 -17.59
C LYS A 13 -16.20 2.74 -16.42
N GLY A 14 -15.71 2.88 -15.19
CA GLY A 14 -16.26 2.16 -14.03
C GLY A 14 -16.13 0.63 -14.11
N ASP A 15 -15.22 0.12 -14.95
CA ASP A 15 -15.05 -1.32 -15.19
C ASP A 15 -14.23 -1.95 -14.05
N SER A 16 -14.93 -2.33 -12.97
CA SER A 16 -14.31 -2.86 -11.75
C SER A 16 -13.47 -4.10 -11.99
N GLN A 17 -13.86 -4.98 -12.92
CA GLN A 17 -13.10 -6.17 -13.26
C GLN A 17 -11.76 -5.78 -13.90
N LYS A 18 -11.77 -4.89 -14.89
CA LYS A 18 -10.54 -4.40 -15.52
C LYS A 18 -9.65 -3.61 -14.55
N ILE A 19 -10.23 -2.82 -13.64
CA ILE A 19 -9.46 -2.12 -12.60
C ILE A 19 -8.63 -3.12 -11.77
N ILE A 20 -9.27 -4.19 -11.28
CA ILE A 20 -8.59 -5.24 -10.51
C ILE A 20 -7.45 -5.88 -11.32
N VAL A 21 -7.73 -6.25 -12.58
CA VAL A 21 -6.74 -6.86 -13.48
C VAL A 21 -5.54 -5.94 -13.68
N TYR A 22 -5.76 -4.65 -13.96
CA TYR A 22 -4.67 -3.72 -14.24
C TYR A 22 -3.88 -3.33 -12.98
N ILE A 23 -4.51 -3.26 -11.80
CA ILE A 23 -3.78 -3.10 -10.53
C ILE A 23 -2.80 -4.26 -10.33
N GLN A 24 -3.28 -5.50 -10.50
CA GLN A 24 -2.43 -6.68 -10.34
C GLN A 24 -1.33 -6.76 -11.41
N ALA A 25 -1.67 -6.51 -12.67
CA ALA A 25 -0.71 -6.51 -13.76
C ALA A 25 0.42 -5.49 -13.52
N LEU A 26 0.07 -4.28 -13.09
CA LEU A 26 1.03 -3.25 -12.72
C LEU A 26 1.88 -3.66 -11.51
N GLY A 27 1.28 -4.19 -10.44
CA GLY A 27 1.98 -4.70 -9.26
C GLY A 27 3.03 -5.76 -9.59
N ASN A 28 2.67 -6.70 -10.47
CA ASN A 28 3.56 -7.76 -10.92
C ASN A 28 4.77 -7.26 -11.71
N THR A 29 4.71 -6.06 -12.32
CA THR A 29 5.88 -5.49 -13.00
C THR A 29 6.98 -5.05 -12.03
N ALA A 30 6.63 -4.78 -10.77
CA ALA A 30 7.52 -4.16 -9.78
C ALA A 30 8.30 -2.94 -10.31
N HIS A 31 7.77 -2.22 -11.30
CA HIS A 31 8.46 -1.08 -11.87
C HIS A 31 8.23 0.18 -11.01
N PRO A 32 9.25 0.97 -10.61
CA PRO A 32 9.09 2.09 -9.66
C PRO A 32 8.04 3.15 -10.06
N ARG A 33 7.84 3.34 -11.38
CA ARG A 33 6.80 4.23 -11.92
C ARG A 33 5.38 3.88 -11.46
N LEU A 34 5.12 2.61 -11.12
CA LEU A 34 3.84 2.15 -10.55
C LEU A 34 3.38 3.03 -9.39
N LEU A 35 4.31 3.45 -8.53
CA LEU A 35 3.99 4.26 -7.36
C LEU A 35 3.31 5.58 -7.76
N LYS A 36 3.80 6.23 -8.82
CA LYS A 36 3.19 7.46 -9.37
C LYS A 36 1.80 7.19 -9.96
N THR A 37 1.60 6.00 -10.54
CA THR A 37 0.30 5.60 -11.09
C THR A 37 -0.75 5.37 -10.00
N PHE A 38 -0.36 4.78 -8.85
CA PHE A 38 -1.28 4.55 -7.71
C PHE A 38 -1.46 5.75 -6.79
N GLU A 39 -0.46 6.62 -6.68
CA GLU A 39 -0.45 7.81 -5.81
C GLU A 39 -1.77 8.61 -5.80
N PRO A 40 -2.36 9.04 -6.93
CA PRO A 40 -3.58 9.85 -6.89
C PRO A 40 -4.78 9.10 -6.30
N TYR A 41 -4.83 7.78 -6.39
CA TYR A 41 -5.91 6.96 -5.82
C TYR A 41 -5.68 6.67 -4.33
N LEU A 42 -4.42 6.43 -3.95
CA LEU A 42 -4.04 6.23 -2.55
C LEU A 42 -4.13 7.53 -1.73
N GLU A 43 -3.92 8.70 -2.34
CA GLU A 43 -4.08 10.00 -1.68
C GLU A 43 -5.51 10.55 -1.74
N GLY A 44 -6.45 9.82 -2.36
CA GLY A 44 -7.85 10.26 -2.48
C GLY A 44 -8.09 11.40 -3.48
N LYS A 45 -7.08 11.80 -4.26
CA LYS A 45 -7.21 12.78 -5.36
C LYS A 45 -8.07 12.25 -6.51
N LYS A 46 -8.12 10.92 -6.67
CA LYS A 46 -9.02 10.21 -7.57
C LYS A 46 -9.85 9.20 -6.79
N SER A 47 -11.11 9.06 -7.17
CA SER A 47 -12.00 8.08 -6.55
C SER A 47 -11.54 6.66 -6.85
N ALA A 48 -11.45 5.85 -5.79
CA ALA A 48 -11.28 4.41 -5.84
C ALA A 48 -11.99 3.82 -4.63
N SER A 49 -12.58 2.64 -4.78
CA SER A 49 -13.20 1.96 -3.64
C SER A 49 -12.14 1.58 -2.61
N ARG A 50 -12.57 1.41 -1.35
CA ARG A 50 -11.70 0.94 -0.27
C ARG A 50 -10.99 -0.37 -0.63
N PHE A 51 -11.71 -1.29 -1.28
CA PHE A 51 -11.15 -2.54 -1.80
C PHE A 51 -10.09 -2.33 -2.90
N GLN A 52 -10.33 -1.43 -3.86
CA GLN A 52 -9.37 -1.13 -4.92
C GLN A 52 -8.09 -0.52 -4.35
N ARG A 53 -8.20 0.38 -3.36
CA ARG A 53 -7.04 0.96 -2.67
C ARG A 53 -6.28 -0.10 -1.85
N LEU A 54 -6.98 -1.00 -1.16
CA LEU A 54 -6.35 -2.15 -0.50
C LEU A 54 -5.58 -3.03 -1.50
N LEU A 55 -6.18 -3.30 -2.66
CA LEU A 55 -5.54 -4.09 -3.72
C LEU A 55 -4.29 -3.40 -4.26
N MET A 56 -4.31 -2.07 -4.42
CA MET A 56 -3.13 -1.30 -4.81
C MET A 56 -1.99 -1.49 -3.80
N VAL A 57 -2.27 -1.37 -2.50
CA VAL A 57 -1.27 -1.60 -1.45
C VAL A 57 -0.76 -3.05 -1.48
N ALA A 58 -1.66 -4.03 -1.52
CA ALA A 58 -1.30 -5.45 -1.55
C ALA A 58 -0.42 -5.82 -2.77
N SER A 59 -0.70 -5.22 -3.92
CA SER A 59 0.06 -5.45 -5.17
C SER A 59 1.50 -4.93 -5.12
N LEU A 60 1.88 -4.16 -4.09
CA LEU A 60 3.27 -3.75 -3.85
C LEU A 60 4.16 -4.89 -3.32
N TYR A 61 3.64 -6.10 -3.11
CA TYR A 61 4.44 -7.24 -2.67
C TYR A 61 5.72 -7.44 -3.50
N GLN A 62 5.63 -7.47 -4.84
CA GLN A 62 6.84 -7.63 -5.66
C GLN A 62 7.80 -6.43 -5.56
N MET A 63 7.27 -5.22 -5.34
CA MET A 63 8.10 -4.03 -5.07
C MET A 63 8.93 -4.19 -3.79
N THR A 64 8.42 -4.86 -2.76
CA THR A 64 9.19 -5.10 -1.52
C THR A 64 10.43 -5.95 -1.76
N ARG A 65 10.39 -6.83 -2.76
CA ARG A 65 11.48 -7.75 -3.10
C ARG A 65 12.49 -7.11 -4.05
N VAL A 66 12.01 -6.37 -5.05
CA VAL A 66 12.85 -5.79 -6.11
C VAL A 66 13.39 -4.41 -5.73
N HIS A 67 12.60 -3.61 -5.00
CA HIS A 67 12.93 -2.24 -4.61
C HIS A 67 12.61 -1.99 -3.12
N PRO A 68 13.23 -2.75 -2.19
CA PRO A 68 12.87 -2.76 -0.77
C PRO A 68 12.92 -1.37 -0.12
N THR A 69 13.95 -0.56 -0.41
CA THR A 69 14.07 0.79 0.16
C THR A 69 12.94 1.72 -0.28
N THR A 70 12.57 1.67 -1.56
CA THR A 70 11.48 2.48 -2.12
C THR A 70 10.13 2.02 -1.58
N ALA A 71 9.88 0.71 -1.58
CA ALA A 71 8.67 0.12 -1.04
C ALA A 71 8.49 0.46 0.44
N ARG A 72 9.56 0.32 1.24
CA ARG A 72 9.57 0.66 2.67
C ARG A 72 9.15 2.10 2.93
N ALA A 73 9.67 3.06 2.16
CA ALA A 73 9.32 4.46 2.32
C ALA A 73 7.81 4.72 2.09
N VAL A 74 7.23 4.09 1.07
CA VAL A 74 5.79 4.24 0.75
C VAL A 74 4.92 3.52 1.78
N LEU A 75 5.22 2.26 2.07
CA LEU A 75 4.44 1.44 3.00
C LEU A 75 4.46 2.03 4.42
N TYR A 76 5.60 2.57 4.86
CA TYR A 76 5.69 3.24 6.15
C TYR A 76 4.83 4.51 6.23
N ARG A 77 4.73 5.29 5.13
CA ARG A 77 3.83 6.46 5.06
C ARG A 77 2.36 6.06 5.17
N ILE A 78 1.96 4.97 4.52
CA ILE A 78 0.58 4.44 4.60
C ILE A 78 0.29 3.98 6.04
N TYR A 79 1.17 3.17 6.62
CA TYR A 79 1.02 2.65 7.99
C TYR A 79 0.87 3.76 9.04
N LYS A 80 1.69 4.82 8.97
CA LYS A 80 1.67 5.91 9.95
C LYS A 80 0.51 6.90 9.81
N ASN A 81 -0.30 6.81 8.74
CA ASN A 81 -1.35 7.78 8.48
C ASN A 81 -2.63 7.42 9.27
N PRO A 82 -3.00 8.17 10.34
CA PRO A 82 -4.21 7.88 11.10
C PRO A 82 -5.51 8.15 10.32
N GLY A 83 -5.44 8.95 9.26
CA GLY A 83 -6.57 9.19 8.36
C GLY A 83 -6.81 8.05 7.37
N GLU A 84 -5.93 7.05 7.33
CA GLU A 84 -6.09 5.91 6.44
C GLU A 84 -6.95 4.80 7.06
N ALA A 85 -7.65 4.06 6.20
CA ALA A 85 -8.44 2.92 6.65
C ALA A 85 -7.55 1.86 7.36
N PRO A 86 -8.00 1.29 8.49
CA PRO A 86 -7.21 0.33 9.27
C PRO A 86 -6.61 -0.83 8.46
N GLU A 87 -7.36 -1.44 7.54
CA GLU A 87 -6.89 -2.56 6.74
C GLU A 87 -5.84 -2.16 5.70
N LEU A 88 -5.85 -0.93 5.18
CA LEU A 88 -4.76 -0.43 4.34
C LEU A 88 -3.46 -0.28 5.14
N ARG A 89 -3.58 0.22 6.37
CA ARG A 89 -2.44 0.38 7.30
C ARG A 89 -1.87 -0.97 7.72
N VAL A 90 -2.74 -1.94 8.04
CA VAL A 90 -2.35 -3.31 8.38
C VAL A 90 -1.74 -4.03 7.18
N ALA A 91 -2.28 -3.88 5.97
CA ALA A 91 -1.68 -4.45 4.76
C ALA A 91 -0.29 -3.86 4.49
N ALA A 92 -0.13 -2.54 4.64
CA ALA A 92 1.16 -1.88 4.50
C ALA A 92 2.19 -2.39 5.52
N LEU A 93 1.76 -2.58 6.77
CA LEU A 93 2.60 -3.16 7.83
C LEU A 93 3.05 -4.58 7.50
N HIS A 94 2.16 -5.45 7.03
CA HIS A 94 2.53 -6.81 6.62
C HIS A 94 3.56 -6.80 5.49
N LEU A 95 3.42 -5.90 4.52
CA LEU A 95 4.39 -5.78 3.44
C LEU A 95 5.74 -5.19 3.91
N LEU A 96 5.75 -4.32 4.91
CA LEU A 96 7.00 -3.76 5.48
C LEU A 96 7.95 -4.84 5.97
N ALA A 97 7.44 -5.98 6.46
CA ALA A 97 8.26 -7.11 6.93
C ALA A 97 9.25 -7.58 5.86
N ASN A 98 8.82 -7.56 4.60
CA ASN A 98 9.61 -8.02 3.45
C ASN A 98 10.73 -7.05 3.04
N THR A 99 10.83 -5.87 3.68
CA THR A 99 11.77 -4.80 3.29
C THR A 99 13.02 -4.69 4.16
N ASN A 100 13.22 -5.65 5.08
CA ASN A 100 14.28 -5.63 6.09
C ASN A 100 14.37 -4.25 6.80
N PRO A 101 13.32 -3.84 7.53
CA PRO A 101 13.28 -2.54 8.19
C PRO A 101 14.38 -2.44 9.27
N PRO A 102 15.06 -1.28 9.42
CA PRO A 102 16.08 -1.14 10.44
C PRO A 102 15.49 -1.22 11.85
N ALA A 103 16.27 -1.67 12.84
CA ALA A 103 15.81 -1.80 14.23
C ALA A 103 15.19 -0.50 14.79
N ALA A 104 15.76 0.66 14.47
CA ALA A 104 15.22 1.96 14.87
C ALA A 104 13.80 2.22 14.31
N MET A 105 13.48 1.71 13.12
CA MET A 105 12.14 1.80 12.55
C MET A 105 11.19 0.83 13.26
N LEU A 106 11.62 -0.39 13.55
CA LEU A 106 10.84 -1.37 14.32
C LEU A 106 10.50 -0.83 15.72
N GLN A 107 11.45 -0.19 16.39
CA GLN A 107 11.22 0.45 17.69
C GLN A 107 10.16 1.55 17.61
N ARG A 108 10.17 2.38 16.56
CA ARG A 108 9.14 3.41 16.35
C ARG A 108 7.76 2.80 16.08
N ILE A 109 7.70 1.71 15.31
CA ILE A 109 6.48 0.94 15.07
C ILE A 109 5.92 0.42 16.40
N ALA A 110 6.77 -0.17 17.25
CA ALA A 110 6.38 -0.62 18.58
C ALA A 110 5.83 0.52 19.45
N GLN A 111 6.53 1.65 19.49
CA GLN A 111 6.11 2.83 20.27
C GLN A 111 4.80 3.45 19.80
N GLN A 112 4.46 3.32 18.51
CA GLN A 112 3.21 3.86 17.95
C GLN A 112 1.97 3.20 18.57
N THR A 113 2.07 1.95 19.04
CA THR A 113 0.96 1.23 19.68
C THR A 113 0.42 1.93 20.93
N ASN A 114 1.24 2.75 21.61
CA ASN A 114 0.82 3.49 22.81
C ASN A 114 -0.21 4.59 22.53
N TRP A 115 -0.28 5.09 21.29
CA TRP A 115 -1.12 6.23 20.91
C TRP A 115 -2.11 5.89 19.78
N GLU A 116 -1.99 4.69 19.22
CA GLU A 116 -2.87 4.19 18.16
C GLU A 116 -4.30 3.94 18.68
N GLN A 117 -5.30 4.40 17.92
CA GLN A 117 -6.71 4.28 18.30
C GLN A 117 -7.39 3.06 17.66
N SER A 118 -6.91 2.63 16.48
CA SER A 118 -7.47 1.45 15.83
C SER A 118 -6.97 0.17 16.50
N LYS A 119 -7.90 -0.56 17.12
CA LYS A 119 -7.64 -1.91 17.66
C LYS A 119 -7.05 -2.86 16.61
N GLN A 120 -7.49 -2.76 15.35
CA GLN A 120 -6.96 -3.58 14.26
C GLN A 120 -5.49 -3.25 13.97
N VAL A 121 -5.13 -1.95 13.96
CA VAL A 121 -3.74 -1.53 13.73
C VAL A 121 -2.86 -1.87 14.92
N ILE A 122 -3.35 -1.75 16.16
CA ILE A 122 -2.64 -2.19 17.37
C ILE A 122 -2.34 -3.69 17.28
N SER A 123 -3.38 -4.52 17.08
CA SER A 123 -3.22 -5.97 17.00
C SER A 123 -2.30 -6.37 15.85
N GLY A 124 -2.46 -5.76 14.67
CA GLY A 124 -1.56 -5.99 13.54
C GLY A 124 -0.11 -5.61 13.84
N THR A 125 0.11 -4.53 14.59
CA THR A 125 1.46 -4.08 15.01
C THR A 125 2.08 -5.04 16.01
N GLN A 126 1.31 -5.53 16.97
CA GLN A 126 1.79 -6.49 17.97
C GLN A 126 2.16 -7.83 17.35
N SER A 127 1.40 -8.32 16.37
CA SER A 127 1.74 -9.56 15.65
C SER A 127 2.92 -9.42 14.68
N PHE A 128 3.28 -8.19 14.32
CA PHE A 128 4.39 -7.90 13.40
C PHE A 128 5.76 -7.87 14.08
N ILE A 129 5.79 -7.54 15.38
CA ILE A 129 7.01 -7.45 16.21
C ILE A 129 7.30 -8.82 16.83
#